data_AF-A0A558AG76-F1
#
_entry.id   AF-A0A558AG76-F1
#
_cell.length_a   1.000
_cell.length_b   1.000
_cell.length_c   1.000
_cell.angle_alpha   90.00
_cell.angle_beta   90.00
_cell.angle_gamma   90.00
#
_symmetry.space_group_name_H-M   'P 1'
#
loop_
_entity.id
_entity.type
_entity.pdbx_description
1 polymer ?
#
loop_
_entity_poly.entity_id
_entity_poly.type
_entity_poly.pdbx_seq_one_letter_code
_entity_poly.pdbx_strand_id
1 'polypeptide(L)'
;MCLGIPGEIIEISEERPDLAKVAVSGVKRTINIGLLSDDPPVPGDWILIHVGFALSKIDEEEARAAMEFLESIGRAYEDELAALRDSRID
;
A
#
# COMPACT_ATOMS: atom_id res chain seq x y z
N MET A 1 15.16 0.12 1.87
CA MET A 1 14.04 -0.60 2.50
C MET A 1 12.78 0.10 2.03
N CYS A 2 12.10 -0.41 1.01
CA CYS A 2 10.81 0.13 0.60
C CYS A 2 9.76 -0.83 1.12
N LEU A 3 9.02 -0.44 2.17
CA LEU A 3 7.82 -1.17 2.58
C LEU A 3 6.82 -1.08 1.41
N GLY A 4 6.31 -2.24 0.97
CA GLY A 4 5.18 -2.26 0.05
C GLY A 4 3.97 -1.60 0.70
N ILE A 5 3.15 -0.92 -0.10
CA ILE A 5 1.95 -0.26 0.41
C ILE A 5 0.76 -1.17 0.13
N PRO A 6 -0.02 -1.55 1.15
CA PRO A 6 -1.22 -2.36 0.94
C PRO A 6 -2.30 -1.53 0.23
N GLY A 7 -3.11 -2.19 -0.61
CA GLY A 7 -4.24 -1.56 -1.28
C GLY A 7 -5.32 -2.57 -1.68
N GLU A 8 -6.56 -2.10 -1.69
CA GLU A 8 -7.75 -2.89 -2.02
C GLU A 8 -8.05 -2.80 -3.51
N ILE A 9 -8.30 -3.94 -4.17
CA ILE A 9 -8.69 -3.96 -5.58
C ILE A 9 -10.14 -3.52 -5.71
N ILE A 10 -10.37 -2.47 -6.50
CA ILE A 10 -11.70 -1.96 -6.79
C ILE A 10 -12.26 -2.60 -8.07
N GLU A 11 -11.40 -2.77 -9.08
CA GLU A 11 -11.81 -3.15 -10.42
C GLU A 11 -10.63 -3.73 -11.20
N ILE A 12 -10.88 -4.72 -12.05
CA ILE A 12 -9.89 -5.28 -12.97
C ILE A 12 -10.26 -4.83 -14.39
N SER A 13 -9.27 -4.42 -15.17
CA SER A 13 -9.49 -3.95 -16.54
C SER A 13 -9.90 -5.10 -17.47
N GLU A 14 -11.03 -4.94 -18.16
CA GLU A 14 -11.52 -5.92 -19.13
C GLU A 14 -10.61 -6.05 -20.36
N GLU A 15 -10.03 -4.93 -20.83
CA GLU A 15 -9.13 -4.90 -21.99
C GLU A 15 -7.71 -5.36 -21.66
N ARG A 16 -7.33 -5.28 -20.38
CA ARG A 16 -5.97 -5.53 -19.87
C ARG A 16 -6.04 -6.25 -18.52
N PRO A 17 -6.26 -7.58 -18.49
CA PRO A 17 -6.46 -8.33 -17.25
C PRO A 17 -5.22 -8.35 -16.34
N ASP A 18 -4.06 -7.91 -16.85
CA ASP A 18 -2.85 -7.67 -16.07
C ASP A 18 -2.88 -6.36 -15.26
N LEU A 19 -3.91 -5.53 -15.40
CA LEU A 19 -4.04 -4.23 -14.74
C LEU A 19 -5.30 -4.15 -13.88
N ALA A 20 -5.16 -3.65 -12.65
CA ALA A 20 -6.25 -3.40 -11.73
C ALA A 20 -6.26 -1.94 -11.24
N LYS A 21 -7.44 -1.39 -10.98
CA LYS A 21 -7.61 -0.16 -10.20
C LYS A 21 -7.64 -0.54 -8.73
N VAL A 22 -6.76 0.08 -7.96
CA VAL A 22 -6.52 -0.26 -6.55
C VAL A 22 -6.64 1.01 -5.71
N ALA A 23 -7.38 0.94 -4.60
CA ALA A 23 -7.47 1.99 -3.60
C ALA A 23 -6.30 1.88 -2.63
N VAL A 24 -5.50 2.94 -2.55
CA VAL A 24 -4.34 3.03 -1.66
C VAL A 24 -4.48 4.32 -0.86
N SER A 25 -4.72 4.20 0.45
CA SER A 25 -4.85 5.36 1.35
C SER A 25 -5.80 6.45 0.82
N GLY A 26 -6.93 6.05 0.22
CA GLY A 26 -7.93 6.97 -0.36
C GLY A 26 -7.67 7.43 -1.79
N VAL A 27 -6.54 7.06 -2.41
CA VAL A 27 -6.22 7.40 -3.81
C VAL A 27 -6.35 6.16 -4.69
N LYS A 28 -6.99 6.30 -5.85
CA LYS A 28 -7.09 5.23 -6.85
C LYS A 28 -5.85 5.22 -7.74
N ARG A 29 -5.23 4.05 -7.92
CA ARG A 29 -4.05 3.86 -8.78
C ARG A 29 -4.22 2.64 -9.68
N THR A 30 -3.64 2.70 -10.87
CA THR A 30 -3.54 1.53 -11.75
C THR A 30 -2.29 0.74 -11.39
N ILE A 31 -2.47 -0.52 -11.02
CA ILE A 31 -1.42 -1.44 -10.57
C ILE A 31 -1.38 -2.65 -11.50
N ASN A 32 -0.18 -3.11 -11.84
CA ASN A 32 0.00 -4.35 -12.58
C ASN A 32 -0.08 -5.55 -11.63
N ILE A 33 -1.04 -6.44 -11.87
CA ILE A 33 -1.27 -7.67 -11.10
C ILE A 33 -0.76 -8.92 -11.83
N GLY A 34 -0.09 -8.77 -12.97
CA GLY A 34 0.39 -9.88 -13.81
C GLY A 34 1.39 -10.81 -13.11
N LEU A 35 2.07 -10.34 -12.06
CA LEU A 35 2.96 -11.18 -11.25
C LEU A 35 2.18 -12.22 -10.41
N LEU A 36 0.88 -12.03 -10.23
CA LEU A 36 0.00 -12.93 -9.48
C LEU A 36 -0.85 -13.82 -10.41
N SER A 37 -0.38 -14.09 -11.62
CA SER A 37 -1.15 -14.86 -12.63
C SER A 37 -1.55 -16.26 -12.17
N ASP A 38 -0.81 -16.87 -11.24
CA ASP A 38 -1.10 -18.21 -10.70
C ASP A 38 -2.25 -18.20 -9.68
N ASP A 39 -2.47 -17.10 -8.97
CA ASP A 39 -3.58 -16.85 -8.05
C ASP A 39 -4.09 -15.41 -8.27
N PRO A 40 -4.85 -15.17 -9.35
CA PRO A 40 -5.23 -13.83 -9.75
C PRO A 40 -6.17 -13.21 -8.71
N PRO A 41 -5.87 -12.01 -8.21
CA PRO A 41 -6.71 -11.37 -7.22
C PRO A 41 -8.00 -10.83 -7.85
N VAL A 42 -9.05 -10.69 -7.05
CA VAL A 42 -10.38 -10.22 -7.47
C VAL A 42 -10.76 -8.90 -6.77
N PRO A 43 -11.78 -8.16 -7.25
CA PRO A 43 -12.29 -7.00 -6.51
C PRO A 43 -12.67 -7.37 -5.07
N GLY A 44 -12.22 -6.56 -4.11
CA GLY A 44 -12.31 -6.80 -2.67
C GLY A 44 -11.07 -7.46 -2.06
N ASP A 45 -10.17 -8.05 -2.86
CA ASP A 45 -8.89 -8.56 -2.35
C ASP A 45 -7.93 -7.41 -2.02
N TRP A 46 -7.09 -7.65 -1.01
CA TRP A 46 -6.00 -6.77 -0.65
C TRP A 46 -4.68 -7.29 -1.23
N ILE A 47 -3.86 -6.36 -1.72
CA ILE A 47 -2.57 -6.68 -2.31
C ILE A 47 -1.48 -5.78 -1.74
N LEU A 48 -0.25 -6.31 -1.69
CA LEU A 48 0.94 -5.54 -1.36
C LEU A 48 1.56 -4.96 -2.63
N ILE A 49 1.67 -3.64 -2.70
CA ILE A 49 2.12 -2.92 -3.90
C ILE A 49 3.56 -2.45 -3.76
N HIS A 50 4.38 -2.69 -4.78
CA HIS A 50 5.73 -2.14 -4.87
C HIS A 50 6.02 -1.61 -6.28
N VAL A 51 6.31 -0.31 -6.38
CA VAL A 51 6.68 0.39 -7.65
C VAL A 51 5.69 0.13 -8.80
N GLY A 52 4.39 0.03 -8.48
CA GLY A 52 3.33 -0.16 -9.48
C GLY A 52 2.98 -1.62 -9.79
N PHE A 53 3.58 -2.59 -9.09
CA PHE A 53 3.26 -4.01 -9.21
C PHE A 53 2.67 -4.58 -7.92
N ALA A 54 1.74 -5.53 -8.05
CA ALA A 54 1.29 -6.36 -6.96
C ALA A 54 2.31 -7.48 -6.71
N LEU A 55 2.83 -7.58 -5.49
CA LEU A 55 3.80 -8.60 -5.10
C LEU A 55 3.14 -9.86 -4.53
N SER A 56 2.07 -9.67 -3.76
CA SER A 56 1.32 -10.75 -3.11
C SER A 56 -0.08 -10.28 -2.75
N LYS A 57 -1.01 -11.23 -2.64
CA LYS A 57 -2.26 -11.04 -1.91
C LYS A 57 -1.96 -11.06 -0.41
N ILE A 58 -2.71 -10.28 0.34
CA ILE A 58 -2.71 -10.23 1.80
C ILE A 58 -4.15 -10.22 2.26
N ASP A 59 -4.41 -10.64 3.48
CA ASP A 59 -5.76 -10.49 4.04
C ASP A 59 -6.01 -9.06 4.56
N GLU A 60 -7.27 -8.73 4.82
CA GLU A 60 -7.67 -7.41 5.29
C GLU A 60 -7.09 -7.08 6.67
N GLU A 61 -6.92 -8.07 7.56
CA GLU A 61 -6.35 -7.86 8.89
C GLU A 61 -4.86 -7.54 8.81
N GLU A 62 -4.12 -8.26 7.97
CA GLU A 62 -2.72 -8.01 7.64
C GLU A 62 -2.55 -6.65 6.98
N ALA A 63 -3.42 -6.29 6.03
CA ALA A 63 -3.42 -4.98 5.39
C ALA A 63 -3.63 -3.86 6.41
N ARG A 64 -4.60 -4.03 7.33
CA ARG A 64 -4.88 -3.07 8.40
C ARG A 64 -3.71 -2.95 9.36
N ALA A 65 -3.12 -4.05 9.79
CA ALA A 65 -1.95 -4.05 10.66
C ALA A 65 -0.72 -3.39 10.00
N ALA A 66 -0.50 -3.65 8.70
CA ALA A 66 0.56 -3.02 7.93
C ALA A 66 0.33 -1.51 7.77
N MET A 67 -0.91 -1.07 7.53
CA MET A 67 -1.29 0.34 7.48
C MET A 67 -1.09 1.02 8.84
N GLU A 68 -1.56 0.41 9.92
CA GLU A 68 -1.38 0.92 11.28
C GLU A 68 0.10 1.03 11.66
N PHE A 69 0.90 0.03 11.27
CA PHE A 69 2.35 0.06 11.45
C PHE A 69 3.01 1.18 10.64
N LEU A 70 2.64 1.35 9.37
CA LEU A 70 3.10 2.45 8.52
C LEU A 70 2.75 3.82 9.11
N GLU A 71 1.53 3.98 9.64
CA GLU A 71 1.10 5.20 10.33
C GLU A 71 1.86 5.42 11.64
N SER A 72 2.16 4.36 12.39
CA SER A 72 2.91 4.46 13.64
C SER A 72 4.36 4.91 13.42
N ILE A 73 5.00 4.45 12.34
CA ILE A 73 6.33 4.91 11.92
C ILE A 73 6.26 6.36 11.42
N GLY A 74 5.19 6.74 10.70
CA GLY A 74 4.94 8.13 10.29
C GLY A 74 4.88 9.09 11.47
N ARG A 75 4.20 8.72 12.57
CA ARG A 75 4.17 9.50 13.82
C ARG A 75 5.52 9.55 14.53
N ALA A 76 6.25 8.42 14.57
CA ALA A 76 7.59 8.42 15.16
C ALA A 76 8.55 9.38 14.43
N TYR A 77 8.40 9.55 13.11
CA TYR A 77 9.16 10.51 12.34
C TYR A 77 8.71 11.96 12.58
N GLU A 78 7.42 12.22 12.75
CA GLU A 78 6.90 13.54 13.13
C GLU A 78 7.33 13.96 14.54
N ASP A 79 7.35 13.03 15.51
CA ASP A 79 7.80 13.28 16.89
C ASP A 79 9.31 13.57 16.96
N GLU A 80 10.14 12.82 16.21
CA GLU A 80 11.58 13.12 16.09
C GLU A 80 11.84 14.47 15.40
N LEU A 81 11.09 14.81 14.35
CA LEU A 81 11.22 16.08 13.64
C LEU A 81 10.72 17.26 14.49
N ALA A 82 9.68 17.06 15.31
CA ALA A 82 9.18 18.04 16.27
C ALA A 82 10.19 18.29 17.40
N ALA A 83 10.79 17.24 17.96
CA ALA A 83 11.84 17.34 18.97
C ALA A 83 13.11 18.03 18.43
N LEU A 84 13.46 17.80 17.15
CA LEU A 84 14.55 18.51 16.48
C LEU A 84 14.21 19.98 16.19
N ARG A 85 12.94 20.33 15.96
CA ARG A 85 12.51 21.71 15.74
C ARG A 85 12.46 22.54 17.02
N ASP A 86 12.23 21.90 18.16
CA ASP A 86 12.20 22.53 19.49
C ASP A 86 13.60 22.67 20.10
N SER A 87 14.59 21.91 19.63
CA SER A 87 16.01 22.06 20.01
C SER A 87 16.72 23.21 19.28
N ARG A 88 16.02 24.34 19.10
CA ARG A 88 16.65 25.59 18.67
C ARG A 88 17.49 26.10 19.83
N ILE A 89 18.80 25.88 19.72
CA ILE A 89 19.83 26.43 20.60
C ILE A 89 19.75 27.97 20.53
N ASP A 90 19.46 28.62 21.66
CA ASP A 90 19.88 30.00 21.96
C ASP A 90 21.35 30.01 22.37
#